data_AF-Q4DJ55-F1
#
_entry.id   AF-Q4DJ55-F1
#
_cell.length_a   1.000
_cell.length_b   1.000
_cell.length_c   1.000
_cell.angle_alpha   90.00
_cell.angle_beta   90.00
_cell.angle_gamma   90.00
#
_symmetry.space_group_name_H-M   'P 1'
#
loop_
_entity.id
_entity.type
_entity.pdbx_description
1 polymer ?
#
loop_
_entity_poly.entity_id
_entity_poly.type
_entity_poly.pdbx_seq_one_letter_code
_entity_poly.pdbx_strand_id
1 'polypeptide(L)'
;KTIKTLGVIGDVETLRTFVSVLHQSLLEQKHRLQRQPGPHTNASSSETSVGVTSEDSYPFLSALGMQRTRLLLVKTVHELSMQDEGVVPVYEKLSWINATAVATRPQGAQSPCLIPFILQEDFVNFIEPSPSYDENLLQQIGPAFLSGFVHPTQCGPAEILSMPRNEIRCLYKKGIGPSGKLWTEVKDLVLPDSPILQQAFQAATLVDALFGPVEHILPRHRRGKKRTSELTKNQSRLRSFFISQLRSSRSLSRRRWSCALLRYPRLLQRLNLSPLMVFCESALTFCSFKVHVPFVRCCMPLLRRLRRMGHDEKAARLVWNHLSVDSPVLALLFKENPWALEDAVTVICRTMRTGVGMRREAWMGHRSLAVLRVAAVSGLLTPAHCIPTCAAALECGVHFATVQQLVEEVFGHDGDTTQWVLNMVRLTTESHTTRLLVPLESPSHSTRMRSLLRRYAYESNAICSPPLVELCVPSRSKILALWTLVNDEFTSISLCRLICRLFLDGGSLMDLNNMSEAPHVGLQGLNNFFCEEVLASIAANCTTERSYVIFMDAILSRRRLRDAQRCKQLLLSEMDDECGHVVLPTLAIEKVSIPSGAC
;
A
#
# COMPACT_ATOMS: atom_id res chain seq x y z
N LYS A 1 -11.52 30.91 26.38
CA LYS A 1 -11.80 32.26 26.91
C LYS A 1 -12.68 32.10 28.14
N THR A 2 -13.88 31.54 27.99
CA THR A 2 -14.81 31.22 29.09
C THR A 2 -14.16 30.54 30.29
N ILE A 3 -13.44 29.41 30.12
CA ILE A 3 -12.74 28.72 31.23
C ILE A 3 -11.83 29.68 32.03
N LYS A 4 -11.07 30.53 31.34
CA LYS A 4 -10.21 31.54 32.00
C LYS A 4 -11.04 32.61 32.72
N THR A 5 -12.14 33.04 32.10
CA THR A 5 -13.04 34.02 32.70
C THR A 5 -13.66 33.49 33.99
N LEU A 6 -14.07 32.22 34.01
CA LEU A 6 -14.55 31.56 35.23
C LEU A 6 -13.47 31.49 36.31
N GLY A 7 -12.23 31.16 35.94
CA GLY A 7 -11.08 31.18 36.85
C GLY A 7 -10.78 32.56 37.43
N VAL A 8 -10.89 33.62 36.62
CA VAL A 8 -10.69 35.02 37.06
C VAL A 8 -11.83 35.52 37.94
N ILE A 9 -13.08 35.10 37.67
CA ILE A 9 -14.24 35.48 38.49
C ILE A 9 -14.28 34.70 39.81
N GLY A 10 -13.60 33.54 39.89
CA GLY A 10 -13.64 32.65 41.04
C GLY A 10 -14.89 31.77 41.08
N ASP A 11 -15.53 31.52 39.93
CA ASP A 11 -16.70 30.62 39.85
C ASP A 11 -16.27 29.15 39.86
N VAL A 12 -15.95 28.69 41.06
CA VAL A 12 -15.40 27.35 41.30
C VAL A 12 -16.45 26.25 41.07
N GLU A 13 -17.71 26.48 41.38
CA GLU A 13 -18.78 25.48 41.17
C GLU A 13 -18.97 25.16 39.69
N THR A 14 -18.97 26.19 38.83
CA THR A 14 -19.03 25.98 37.38
C THR A 14 -17.76 25.28 36.89
N LEU A 15 -16.57 25.64 37.41
CA LEU A 15 -15.32 24.95 37.06
C LEU A 15 -15.37 23.46 37.44
N ARG A 16 -15.81 23.10 38.66
CA ARG A 16 -15.98 21.71 39.12
C ARG A 16 -16.91 20.91 38.21
N THR A 17 -18.03 21.53 37.84
CA THR A 17 -19.01 20.93 36.92
C THR A 17 -18.37 20.68 35.55
N PHE A 18 -17.64 21.66 35.01
CA PHE A 18 -16.93 21.51 33.75
C PHE A 18 -15.86 20.43 33.81
N VAL A 19 -15.08 20.33 34.89
CA VAL A 19 -14.07 19.26 35.06
C VAL A 19 -14.75 17.89 35.03
N SER A 20 -15.80 17.70 35.82
CA SER A 20 -16.53 16.43 35.93
C SER A 20 -17.09 15.98 34.58
N VAL A 21 -17.76 16.89 33.87
CA VAL A 21 -18.36 16.63 32.56
C VAL A 21 -17.29 16.30 31.50
N LEU A 22 -16.17 17.05 31.47
CA LEU A 22 -15.08 16.80 30.51
C LEU A 22 -14.34 15.50 30.82
N HIS A 23 -14.15 15.18 32.10
CA HIS A 23 -13.52 13.94 32.56
C HIS A 23 -14.35 12.73 32.15
N GLN A 24 -15.66 12.73 32.45
CA GLN A 24 -16.57 11.66 32.09
C GLN A 24 -16.66 11.47 30.57
N SER A 25 -16.79 12.57 29.82
CA SER A 25 -16.80 12.52 28.35
C SER A 25 -15.52 11.89 27.77
N LEU A 26 -14.37 12.17 28.37
CA LEU A 26 -13.09 11.61 27.92
C LEU A 26 -12.99 10.10 28.20
N LEU A 27 -13.48 9.64 29.36
CA LEU A 27 -13.55 8.22 29.70
C LEU A 27 -14.52 7.45 28.79
N GLU A 28 -15.71 7.99 28.54
CA GLU A 28 -16.69 7.40 27.61
C GLU A 28 -16.12 7.25 26.20
N GLN A 29 -15.44 8.29 25.68
CA GLN A 29 -14.77 8.22 24.39
C GLN A 29 -13.69 7.15 24.34
N LYS A 30 -12.92 6.95 25.44
CA LYS A 30 -11.94 5.86 25.53
C LYS A 30 -12.60 4.48 25.51
N HIS A 31 -13.68 4.30 26.27
CA HIS A 31 -14.39 3.03 26.33
C HIS A 31 -15.03 2.67 24.98
N ARG A 32 -15.62 3.63 24.27
CA ARG A 32 -16.16 3.41 22.92
C ARG A 32 -15.09 2.93 21.93
N LEU A 33 -13.89 3.48 22.00
CA LEU A 33 -12.76 3.06 21.15
C LEU A 33 -12.25 1.65 21.48
N GLN A 34 -12.35 1.22 22.73
CA GLN A 34 -12.00 -0.15 23.13
C GLN A 34 -13.07 -1.17 22.70
N ARG A 35 -14.33 -0.75 22.67
CA ARG A 35 -15.46 -1.62 22.33
C ARG A 35 -15.71 -1.82 20.85
N GLN A 36 -15.01 -1.16 19.92
CA GLN A 36 -15.16 -1.49 18.50
C GLN A 36 -14.60 -2.89 18.25
N PRO A 37 -15.47 -3.92 18.08
CA PRO A 37 -15.02 -5.26 17.78
C PRO A 37 -14.62 -5.26 16.30
N GLY A 38 -13.65 -6.13 15.93
CA GLY A 38 -13.36 -6.42 14.53
C GLY A 38 -14.63 -6.82 13.76
N PRO A 39 -14.61 -6.80 12.42
CA PRO A 39 -15.79 -7.07 11.62
C PRO A 39 -16.28 -8.47 11.93
N HIS A 40 -17.40 -8.57 12.66
CA HIS A 40 -18.21 -9.77 12.71
C HIS A 40 -18.80 -9.95 11.31
N THR A 41 -18.06 -10.68 10.47
CA THR A 41 -18.66 -11.58 9.49
C THR A 41 -19.59 -12.51 10.25
N ASN A 42 -20.90 -12.31 10.14
CA ASN A 42 -21.89 -13.34 9.82
C ASN A 42 -23.31 -12.92 10.22
N ALA A 43 -24.23 -13.34 9.34
CA ALA A 43 -25.63 -13.63 9.60
C ALA A 43 -26.58 -12.45 9.81
N SER A 44 -27.30 -12.18 8.73
CA SER A 44 -28.73 -11.92 8.74
C SER A 44 -29.47 -12.74 9.81
N SER A 45 -29.90 -12.08 10.87
CA SER A 45 -31.11 -12.45 11.60
C SER A 45 -31.59 -11.24 12.38
N SER A 46 -32.75 -10.77 11.98
CA SER A 46 -33.58 -9.78 12.63
C SER A 46 -33.91 -10.22 14.06
N GLU A 47 -33.21 -9.68 15.05
CA GLU A 47 -33.74 -9.57 16.41
C GLU A 47 -33.37 -8.22 17.00
N THR A 48 -34.40 -7.53 17.46
CA THR A 48 -34.40 -6.23 18.11
C THR A 48 -33.72 -6.34 19.47
N SER A 49 -32.40 -6.47 19.52
CA SER A 49 -31.68 -6.35 20.79
C SER A 49 -31.70 -4.87 21.19
N VAL A 50 -32.53 -4.55 22.18
CA VAL A 50 -32.50 -3.31 22.97
C VAL A 50 -31.16 -3.25 23.69
N GLY A 51 -30.12 -2.85 22.96
CA GLY A 51 -28.78 -2.65 23.49
C GLY A 51 -28.73 -1.27 24.13
N VAL A 52 -28.77 -1.24 25.46
CA VAL A 52 -28.57 -0.09 26.36
C VAL A 52 -27.71 0.99 25.70
N THR A 53 -28.38 1.96 25.08
CA THR A 53 -27.76 3.24 24.74
C THR A 53 -27.42 3.90 26.06
N SER A 54 -26.15 4.21 26.31
CA SER A 54 -25.81 5.12 27.40
C SER A 54 -26.46 6.47 27.06
N GLU A 55 -27.66 6.72 27.57
CA GLU A 55 -28.45 7.93 27.31
C GLU A 55 -27.76 9.21 27.83
N ASP A 56 -26.68 9.09 28.61
CA ASP A 56 -26.01 10.24 29.23
C ASP A 56 -24.84 10.84 28.44
N SER A 57 -24.52 10.32 27.25
CA SER A 57 -23.37 10.88 26.51
C SER A 57 -23.71 12.23 25.89
N TYR A 58 -23.21 13.33 26.48
CA TYR A 58 -23.38 14.69 25.97
C TYR A 58 -22.99 14.79 24.48
N PRO A 59 -23.95 14.88 23.54
CA PRO A 59 -23.68 14.84 22.11
C PRO A 59 -22.71 15.96 21.70
N PHE A 60 -22.84 17.11 22.35
CA PHE A 60 -22.01 18.29 22.13
C PHE A 60 -20.52 18.04 22.37
N LEU A 61 -20.15 17.31 23.42
CA LEU A 61 -18.75 17.06 23.75
C LEU A 61 -18.15 15.92 22.94
N SER A 62 -18.99 14.98 22.50
CA SER A 62 -18.56 13.92 21.58
C SER A 62 -18.01 14.50 20.26
N ALA A 63 -18.60 15.60 19.77
CA ALA A 63 -18.18 16.29 18.56
C ALA A 63 -16.82 16.99 18.67
N LEU A 64 -16.36 17.33 19.88
CA LEU A 64 -15.04 17.95 20.09
C LEU A 64 -13.89 16.97 19.82
N GLY A 65 -14.15 15.68 20.02
CA GLY A 65 -13.16 14.62 19.93
C GLY A 65 -12.12 14.63 21.07
N MET A 66 -11.49 13.48 21.25
CA MET A 66 -10.64 13.15 22.41
C MET A 66 -9.52 14.17 22.69
N GLN A 67 -8.87 14.69 21.64
CA GLN A 67 -7.77 15.65 21.80
C GLN A 67 -8.23 17.00 22.34
N ARG A 68 -9.39 17.48 21.87
CA ARG A 68 -9.91 18.77 22.28
C ARG A 68 -10.53 18.68 23.68
N THR A 69 -11.25 17.60 23.98
CA THR A 69 -11.75 17.31 25.32
C THR A 69 -10.60 17.22 26.33
N ARG A 70 -9.51 16.49 26.02
CA ARG A 70 -8.28 16.46 26.83
C ARG A 70 -7.72 17.87 27.09
N LEU A 71 -7.59 18.69 26.04
CA LEU A 71 -7.05 20.05 26.18
C LEU A 71 -7.93 20.92 27.09
N LEU A 72 -9.26 20.81 26.97
CA LEU A 72 -10.18 21.57 27.80
C LEU A 72 -10.14 21.09 29.25
N LEU A 73 -10.12 19.77 29.49
CA LEU A 73 -10.03 19.19 30.82
C LEU A 73 -8.80 19.71 31.57
N VAL A 74 -7.61 19.60 30.96
CA VAL A 74 -6.35 20.07 31.54
C VAL A 74 -6.41 21.57 31.84
N LYS A 75 -7.02 22.38 30.96
CA LYS A 75 -7.16 23.82 31.20
C LYS A 75 -8.13 24.13 32.33
N THR A 76 -9.25 23.44 32.44
CA THR A 76 -10.21 23.67 33.52
C THR A 76 -9.59 23.30 34.88
N VAL A 77 -8.85 22.19 34.95
CA VAL A 77 -8.13 21.80 36.17
C VAL A 77 -7.01 22.77 36.51
N HIS A 78 -6.31 23.32 35.52
CA HIS A 78 -5.33 24.39 35.75
C HIS A 78 -5.96 25.62 36.41
N GLU A 79 -7.07 26.15 35.85
CA GLU A 79 -7.74 27.32 36.45
C GLU A 79 -8.33 27.01 37.85
N LEU A 80 -8.74 25.75 38.10
CA LEU A 80 -9.21 25.29 39.41
C LEU A 80 -8.05 25.15 40.42
N SER A 81 -6.88 24.71 39.97
CA SER A 81 -5.69 24.56 40.84
C SER A 81 -5.09 25.90 41.26
N MET A 82 -5.28 26.93 40.43
CA MET A 82 -4.88 28.32 40.73
C MET A 82 -5.75 29.02 41.78
N GLN A 83 -6.94 28.47 42.12
CA GLN A 83 -7.82 29.08 43.11
C GLN A 83 -7.22 28.98 44.52
N ASP A 84 -7.58 29.92 45.39
CA ASP A 84 -7.11 29.90 46.78
C ASP A 84 -7.59 28.64 47.52
N GLU A 85 -6.78 28.21 48.49
CA GLU A 85 -7.03 26.99 49.26
C GLU A 85 -8.34 27.05 50.06
N GLY A 86 -8.76 28.25 50.48
CA GLY A 86 -10.03 28.45 51.17
C GLY A 86 -11.27 28.12 50.33
N VAL A 87 -11.15 28.10 49.00
CA VAL A 87 -12.27 27.79 48.09
C VAL A 87 -12.11 26.40 47.46
N VAL A 88 -10.87 26.00 47.16
CA VAL A 88 -10.52 24.68 46.63
C VAL A 88 -9.42 24.07 47.49
N PRO A 89 -9.75 23.14 48.39
CA PRO A 89 -8.76 22.50 49.26
C PRO A 89 -7.67 21.76 48.47
N VAL A 90 -6.46 21.65 49.05
CA VAL A 90 -5.32 20.95 48.43
C VAL A 90 -5.67 19.52 48.00
N TYR A 91 -6.40 18.79 48.84
CA TYR A 91 -6.86 17.43 48.53
C TYR A 91 -7.72 17.38 47.27
N GLU A 92 -8.60 18.36 47.05
CA GLU A 92 -9.45 18.45 45.86
C GLU A 92 -8.58 18.72 44.61
N LYS A 93 -7.62 19.65 44.71
CA LYS A 93 -6.68 19.94 43.60
C LYS A 93 -5.91 18.69 43.18
N LEU A 94 -5.33 17.98 44.15
CA LEU A 94 -4.58 16.75 43.90
C LEU A 94 -5.46 15.64 43.30
N SER A 95 -6.70 15.50 43.78
CA SER A 95 -7.67 14.53 43.24
C SER A 95 -7.96 14.78 41.75
N TRP A 96 -8.17 16.04 41.37
CA TRP A 96 -8.40 16.41 39.98
C TRP A 96 -7.16 16.27 39.07
N ILE A 97 -5.96 16.53 39.61
CA ILE A 97 -4.70 16.27 38.89
C ILE A 97 -4.57 14.77 38.60
N ASN A 98 -4.78 13.91 39.60
CA ASN A 98 -4.73 12.45 39.44
C ASN A 98 -5.77 11.95 38.43
N ALA A 99 -7.04 12.36 38.59
CA ALA A 99 -8.12 11.99 37.66
C ALA A 99 -7.79 12.41 36.22
N THR A 100 -7.27 13.61 36.04
CA THR A 100 -6.86 14.11 34.72
C THR A 100 -5.69 13.33 34.13
N ALA A 101 -4.68 12.97 34.91
CA ALA A 101 -3.56 12.16 34.44
C ALA A 101 -4.03 10.77 33.94
N VAL A 102 -4.90 10.10 34.70
CA VAL A 102 -5.50 8.82 34.32
C VAL A 102 -6.36 8.96 33.06
N ALA A 103 -7.24 9.96 33.03
CA ALA A 103 -8.13 10.21 31.91
C ALA A 103 -7.38 10.63 30.64
N THR A 104 -6.18 11.21 30.74
CA THR A 104 -5.40 11.67 29.58
C THR A 104 -4.32 10.70 29.10
N ARG A 105 -4.09 9.59 29.83
CA ARG A 105 -3.14 8.53 29.44
C ARG A 105 -3.33 8.07 27.97
N PRO A 106 -2.28 8.04 27.14
CA PRO A 106 -2.36 7.55 25.75
C PRO A 106 -2.82 6.09 25.68
N GLN A 107 -3.71 5.76 24.74
CA GLN A 107 -4.16 4.37 24.52
C GLN A 107 -3.00 3.47 24.03
N GLY A 108 -2.94 2.24 24.54
CA GLY A 108 -2.04 1.19 24.06
C GLY A 108 -0.56 1.34 24.43
N ALA A 109 -0.22 2.29 25.31
CA ALA A 109 1.12 2.39 25.87
C ALA A 109 1.13 1.78 27.28
N GLN A 110 2.04 0.85 27.53
CA GLN A 110 2.42 0.47 28.90
C GLN A 110 3.11 1.63 29.65
N SER A 111 3.28 2.81 29.02
CA SER A 111 3.86 4.01 29.61
C SER A 111 3.15 4.41 30.91
N PRO A 112 3.91 4.92 31.91
CA PRO A 112 3.37 5.43 33.17
C PRO A 112 2.36 6.56 32.93
N CYS A 113 1.50 6.82 33.92
CA CYS A 113 0.54 7.92 33.88
C CYS A 113 1.29 9.26 33.99
N LEU A 114 1.62 9.88 32.85
CA LEU A 114 2.24 11.21 32.81
C LEU A 114 1.23 12.28 33.24
N ILE A 115 1.57 13.05 34.28
CA ILE A 115 0.81 14.25 34.65
C ILE A 115 1.11 15.33 33.60
N PRO A 116 0.09 16.00 33.00
CA PRO A 116 0.33 17.09 32.06
C PRO A 116 1.25 18.16 32.65
N PHE A 117 2.23 18.66 31.90
CA PHE A 117 3.29 19.52 32.44
C PHE A 117 2.77 20.80 33.10
N ILE A 118 1.69 21.37 32.57
CA ILE A 118 1.07 22.54 33.18
C ILE A 118 0.55 22.25 34.60
N LEU A 119 0.02 21.04 34.84
CA LEU A 119 -0.44 20.62 36.16
C LEU A 119 0.73 20.22 37.08
N GLN A 120 1.85 19.77 36.52
CA GLN A 120 3.09 19.59 37.30
C GLN A 120 3.63 20.95 37.79
N GLU A 121 3.54 21.99 36.96
CA GLU A 121 3.90 23.36 37.36
C GLU A 121 2.93 23.91 38.39
N ASP A 122 1.63 23.66 38.23
CA ASP A 122 0.63 24.07 39.22
C ASP A 122 0.87 23.39 40.57
N PHE A 123 1.32 22.13 40.56
CA PHE A 123 1.72 21.42 41.78
C PHE A 123 2.86 22.16 42.49
N VAL A 124 3.96 22.46 41.79
CA VAL A 124 5.12 23.16 42.37
C VAL A 124 4.77 24.59 42.83
N ASN A 125 3.89 25.28 42.12
CA ASN A 125 3.60 26.69 42.40
C ASN A 125 2.50 26.91 43.45
N PHE A 126 1.50 26.02 43.53
CA PHE A 126 0.28 26.24 44.32
C PHE A 126 -0.02 25.15 45.35
N ILE A 127 0.62 23.98 45.26
CA ILE A 127 0.34 22.85 46.15
C ILE A 127 1.53 22.59 47.07
N GLU A 128 2.71 22.37 46.51
CA GLU A 128 3.95 22.12 47.27
C GLU A 128 4.26 23.22 48.32
N PRO A 129 4.01 24.52 48.06
CA PRO A 129 4.23 25.56 49.06
C PRO A 129 3.09 25.71 50.09
N SER A 130 1.96 24.99 49.94
CA SER A 130 0.83 25.11 50.86
C SER A 130 1.16 24.49 52.22
N PRO A 131 0.78 25.13 53.35
CA PRO A 131 0.97 24.57 54.68
C PRO A 131 0.15 23.29 54.93
N SER A 132 -0.89 23.02 54.14
CA SER A 132 -1.72 21.83 54.27
C SER A 132 -1.23 20.64 53.44
N TYR A 133 -0.17 20.84 52.64
CA TYR A 133 0.41 19.77 51.84
C TYR A 133 1.34 18.89 52.71
N ASP A 134 1.07 17.59 52.68
CA ASP A 134 1.91 16.53 53.26
C ASP A 134 2.15 15.49 52.16
N GLU A 135 3.38 14.98 52.04
CA GLU A 135 3.74 13.94 51.07
C GLU A 135 2.89 12.67 51.23
N ASN A 136 2.41 12.38 52.45
CA ASN A 136 1.49 11.27 52.69
C ASN A 136 0.18 11.41 51.91
N LEU A 137 -0.28 12.63 51.60
CA LEU A 137 -1.48 12.86 50.79
C LEU A 137 -1.32 12.33 49.36
N LEU A 138 -0.12 12.39 48.79
CA LEU A 138 0.13 11.88 47.44
C LEU A 138 -0.10 10.37 47.35
N GLN A 139 0.30 9.64 48.40
CA GLN A 139 0.11 8.18 48.48
C GLN A 139 -1.37 7.79 48.59
N GLN A 140 -2.19 8.65 49.20
CA GLN A 140 -3.62 8.40 49.42
C GLN A 140 -4.48 8.63 48.17
N ILE A 141 -4.08 9.54 47.29
CA ILE A 141 -4.97 10.02 46.21
C ILE A 141 -4.93 9.13 44.97
N GLY A 142 -3.77 8.62 44.59
CA GLY A 142 -3.72 7.66 43.49
C GLY A 142 -2.40 7.48 42.77
N PRO A 143 -2.37 6.54 41.79
CA PRO A 143 -1.15 6.03 41.20
C PRO A 143 -0.44 7.02 40.27
N ALA A 144 -1.09 8.11 39.86
CA ALA A 144 -0.47 9.08 38.96
C ALA A 144 0.74 9.77 39.61
N PHE A 145 0.70 10.02 40.92
CA PHE A 145 1.78 10.72 41.62
C PHE A 145 3.03 9.86 41.84
N LEU A 146 2.91 8.53 41.81
CA LEU A 146 4.03 7.60 42.02
C LEU A 146 5.10 7.69 40.91
N SER A 147 4.72 8.06 39.69
CA SER A 147 5.64 8.08 38.54
C SER A 147 5.30 9.12 37.48
N GLY A 148 4.31 9.98 37.75
CA GLY A 148 3.77 10.91 36.76
C GLY A 148 4.46 12.25 36.69
N PHE A 149 5.28 12.60 37.69
CA PHE A 149 6.19 13.74 37.64
C PHE A 149 7.46 13.33 36.88
N VAL A 150 7.59 13.87 35.68
CA VAL A 150 8.64 13.50 34.74
C VAL A 150 9.12 14.77 34.10
N HIS A 151 10.43 14.99 34.02
CA HIS A 151 10.96 16.15 33.31
C HIS A 151 10.78 15.94 31.78
N PRO A 152 10.45 16.97 30.98
CA PRO A 152 10.24 16.82 29.53
C PRO A 152 11.36 16.11 28.76
N THR A 153 12.60 16.18 29.24
CA THR A 153 13.77 15.50 28.65
C THR A 153 13.79 13.99 28.85
N GLN A 154 13.02 13.48 29.81
CA GLN A 154 12.85 12.05 30.08
C GLN A 154 11.73 11.44 29.21
N CYS A 155 10.95 12.26 28.49
CA CYS A 155 9.92 11.77 27.59
C CYS A 155 10.52 11.26 26.27
N GLY A 156 10.00 10.15 25.78
CA GLY A 156 10.34 9.65 24.45
C GLY A 156 9.71 10.47 23.31
N PRO A 157 10.19 10.37 22.06
CA PRO A 157 9.60 11.07 20.92
C PRO A 157 8.10 10.77 20.72
N ALA A 158 7.67 9.54 21.01
CA ALA A 158 6.27 9.14 20.90
C ALA A 158 5.37 9.85 21.93
N GLU A 159 5.88 10.08 23.14
CA GLU A 159 5.15 10.74 24.21
C GLU A 159 5.00 12.23 23.87
N ILE A 160 6.09 12.88 23.46
CA ILE A 160 6.07 14.29 23.03
C ILE A 160 5.10 14.52 21.87
N LEU A 161 5.13 13.68 20.84
CA LEU A 161 4.21 13.78 19.69
C LEU A 161 2.75 13.45 20.03
N SER A 162 2.49 12.84 21.18
CA SER A 162 1.13 12.55 21.67
C SER A 162 0.53 13.70 22.48
N MET A 163 1.34 14.68 22.89
CA MET A 163 0.90 15.83 23.67
C MET A 163 0.12 16.84 22.81
N PRO A 164 -0.86 17.55 23.39
CA PRO A 164 -1.47 18.71 22.76
C PRO A 164 -0.43 19.75 22.32
N ARG A 165 -0.63 20.33 21.14
CA ARG A 165 0.29 21.35 20.57
C ARG A 165 0.60 22.52 21.50
N ASN A 166 -0.36 22.91 22.36
CA ASN A 166 -0.17 24.01 23.30
C ASN A 166 0.82 23.66 24.41
N GLU A 167 0.82 22.40 24.85
CA GLU A 167 1.73 21.90 25.88
C GLU A 167 3.16 21.86 25.33
N ILE A 168 3.36 21.29 24.14
CA ILE A 168 4.67 21.30 23.45
C ILE A 168 5.17 22.74 23.22
N ARG A 169 4.27 23.68 22.88
CA ARG A 169 4.62 25.09 22.73
C ARG A 169 5.06 25.72 24.05
N CYS A 170 4.48 25.33 25.18
CA CYS A 170 4.92 25.77 26.50
C CYS A 170 6.35 25.30 26.77
N LEU A 171 6.62 24.00 26.55
CA LEU A 171 7.95 23.40 26.68
C LEU A 171 8.99 24.14 25.84
N TYR A 172 8.64 24.47 24.59
CA TYR A 172 9.52 25.23 23.71
C TYR A 172 9.88 26.61 24.30
N LYS A 173 8.88 27.34 24.83
CA LYS A 173 9.11 28.68 25.42
C LYS A 173 9.96 28.63 26.69
N LYS A 174 9.85 27.56 27.48
CA LYS A 174 10.63 27.37 28.70
C LYS A 174 12.09 27.00 28.45
N GLY A 175 12.38 26.41 27.29
CA GLY A 175 13.72 25.92 26.97
C GLY A 175 14.07 24.67 27.79
N ILE A 176 13.60 23.51 27.37
CA ILE A 176 13.82 22.22 28.07
C ILE A 176 15.21 21.60 27.85
N GLY A 177 16.00 22.18 26.94
CA GLY A 177 17.30 21.62 26.59
C GLY A 177 18.35 21.98 27.63
N PRO A 178 19.32 21.09 27.90
CA PRO A 178 20.49 21.46 28.69
C PRO A 178 21.21 22.64 28.01
N SER A 179 21.48 23.69 28.78
CA SER A 179 22.01 24.97 28.33
C SER A 179 23.14 25.45 29.24
N GLY A 180 23.96 26.40 28.77
CA GLY A 180 25.10 26.95 29.50
C GLY A 180 26.47 26.65 28.86
N LYS A 181 27.48 27.44 29.25
CA LYS A 181 28.86 27.35 28.70
C LYS A 181 29.54 26.01 29.01
N LEU A 182 29.44 25.56 30.26
CA LEU A 182 29.93 24.24 30.69
C LEU A 182 29.34 23.11 29.85
N TRP A 183 28.05 23.21 29.55
CA TRP A 183 27.40 22.21 28.73
C TRP A 183 27.92 22.21 27.30
N THR A 184 28.15 23.38 26.71
CA THR A 184 28.73 23.46 25.35
C THR A 184 30.12 22.84 25.26
N GLU A 185 30.90 22.88 26.33
CA GLU A 185 32.25 22.30 26.42
C GLU A 185 32.21 20.78 26.62
N VAL A 186 31.28 20.29 27.45
CA VAL A 186 31.25 18.88 27.89
C VAL A 186 30.33 18.00 27.05
N LYS A 187 29.37 18.58 26.30
CA LYS A 187 28.36 17.82 25.56
C LYS A 187 28.96 16.73 24.67
N ASP A 188 30.03 17.02 23.93
CA ASP A 188 30.56 16.11 22.92
C ASP A 188 31.33 14.95 23.55
N LEU A 189 31.79 15.12 24.81
CA LEU A 189 32.43 14.09 25.61
C LEU A 189 31.42 13.12 26.24
N VAL A 190 30.30 13.63 26.78
CA VAL A 190 29.36 12.81 27.57
C VAL A 190 28.18 12.29 26.75
N LEU A 191 27.83 12.98 25.66
CA LEU A 191 26.72 12.58 24.79
C LEU A 191 26.82 11.16 24.24
N PRO A 192 27.98 10.69 23.73
CA PRO A 192 28.08 9.35 23.17
C PRO A 192 27.77 8.24 24.19
N ASP A 193 28.12 8.47 25.46
CA ASP A 193 28.15 7.42 26.48
C ASP A 193 26.91 7.42 27.39
N SER A 194 26.14 8.51 27.43
CA SER A 194 24.97 8.61 28.30
C SER A 194 23.65 8.48 27.51
N PRO A 195 22.93 7.35 27.62
CA PRO A 195 21.63 7.17 26.95
C PRO A 195 20.59 8.20 27.42
N ILE A 196 20.64 8.60 28.69
CA ILE A 196 19.75 9.60 29.29
C ILE A 196 19.96 10.97 28.65
N LEU A 197 21.22 11.40 28.48
CA LEU A 197 21.52 12.68 27.84
C LEU A 197 21.18 12.64 26.35
N GLN A 198 21.41 11.51 25.67
CA GLN A 198 20.96 11.35 24.28
C GLN A 198 19.44 11.52 24.15
N GLN A 199 18.67 10.92 25.06
CA GLN A 199 17.21 11.08 25.08
C GLN A 199 16.82 12.53 25.36
N ALA A 200 17.45 13.18 26.34
CA ALA A 200 17.22 14.58 26.67
C ALA A 200 17.42 15.51 25.47
N PHE A 201 18.52 15.31 24.73
CA PHE A 201 18.78 16.06 23.52
C PHE A 201 17.82 15.74 22.38
N GLN A 202 17.41 14.49 22.21
CA GLN A 202 16.42 14.13 21.20
C GLN A 202 15.07 14.79 21.49
N ALA A 203 14.64 14.80 22.76
CA ALA A 203 13.43 15.49 23.20
C ALA A 203 13.52 17.00 22.93
N ALA A 204 14.61 17.65 23.34
CA ALA A 204 14.84 19.08 23.08
C ALA A 204 14.88 19.40 21.58
N THR A 205 15.59 18.59 20.78
CA THR A 205 15.69 18.73 19.32
C THR A 205 14.32 18.55 18.66
N LEU A 206 13.48 17.65 19.16
CA LEU A 206 12.13 17.44 18.64
C LEU A 206 11.22 18.63 18.95
N VAL A 207 11.25 19.14 20.19
CA VAL A 207 10.47 20.32 20.59
C VAL A 207 10.90 21.55 19.79
N ASP A 208 12.21 21.75 19.61
CA ASP A 208 12.75 22.79 18.74
C ASP A 208 12.30 22.58 17.28
N ALA A 209 12.40 21.36 16.72
CA ALA A 209 11.96 21.09 15.36
C ALA A 209 10.45 21.34 15.16
N LEU A 210 9.64 21.26 16.21
CA LEU A 210 8.20 21.53 16.16
C LEU A 210 7.86 23.03 16.23
N PHE A 211 8.54 23.80 17.09
CA PHE A 211 8.15 25.19 17.43
C PHE A 211 9.24 26.25 17.35
N GLY A 212 10.50 25.87 17.08
CA GLY A 212 11.64 26.77 16.85
C GLY A 212 11.35 27.88 15.83
N PRO A 213 12.16 28.95 15.78
CA PRO A 213 12.03 29.98 14.76
C PRO A 213 12.25 29.36 13.38
N VAL A 214 11.38 29.66 12.42
CA VAL A 214 11.66 29.28 11.03
C VAL A 214 12.77 30.21 10.59
N GLU A 215 13.97 29.68 10.36
CA GLU A 215 15.01 30.46 9.67
C GLU A 215 14.38 31.02 8.40
N HIS A 216 14.21 32.34 8.36
CA HIS A 216 13.67 33.08 7.23
C HIS A 216 14.70 33.07 6.10
N ILE A 217 14.88 31.91 5.47
CA ILE A 217 15.72 31.77 4.29
C ILE A 217 14.80 31.88 3.07
N LEU A 218 14.72 33.13 2.58
CA LEU A 218 14.46 33.56 1.20
C LEU A 218 13.00 33.45 0.66
N PRO A 219 12.61 34.37 -0.26
CA PRO A 219 11.24 34.53 -0.75
C PRO A 219 10.69 33.28 -1.42
N ARG A 220 9.35 33.17 -1.40
CA ARG A 220 8.50 32.02 -1.82
C ARG A 220 8.87 31.31 -3.14
N HIS A 221 9.68 31.92 -4.01
CA HIS A 221 10.03 31.39 -5.33
C HIS A 221 11.30 30.53 -5.41
N ARG A 222 12.07 30.36 -4.32
CA ARG A 222 13.17 29.38 -4.24
C ARG A 222 13.11 28.53 -2.98
N ARG A 223 11.99 27.83 -2.74
CA ARG A 223 11.97 26.69 -1.81
C ARG A 223 12.77 25.53 -2.42
N GLY A 224 14.08 25.68 -2.50
CA GLY A 224 14.99 24.55 -2.62
C GLY A 224 14.71 23.63 -1.45
N LYS A 225 14.49 22.34 -1.70
CA LYS A 225 14.47 21.35 -0.62
C LYS A 225 15.79 21.50 0.12
N LYS A 226 15.78 21.84 1.42
CA LYS A 226 17.00 21.77 2.26
C LYS A 226 17.66 20.44 1.93
N ARG A 227 18.91 20.44 1.45
CA ARG A 227 19.59 19.17 1.18
C ARG A 227 19.71 18.42 2.51
N THR A 228 19.70 17.10 2.47
CA THR A 228 19.91 16.28 3.69
C THR A 228 21.21 16.64 4.40
N SER A 229 22.20 17.15 3.66
CA SER A 229 23.47 17.67 4.17
C SER A 229 23.37 18.94 5.02
N GLU A 230 22.24 19.66 4.97
CA GLU A 230 22.01 20.88 5.75
C GLU A 230 21.39 20.60 7.14
N LEU A 231 21.07 19.33 7.43
CA LEU A 231 20.54 18.93 8.72
C LEU A 231 21.66 18.90 9.76
N THR A 232 21.42 19.46 10.94
CA THR A 232 22.36 19.33 12.05
C THR A 232 22.54 17.84 12.41
N LYS A 233 23.66 17.46 13.03
CA LYS A 233 23.92 16.07 13.47
C LYS A 233 22.74 15.49 14.28
N ASN A 234 22.13 16.30 15.13
CA ASN A 234 20.97 15.92 15.94
C ASN A 234 19.69 15.76 15.11
N GLN A 235 19.42 16.66 14.17
CA GLN A 235 18.30 16.52 13.24
C GLN A 235 18.45 15.28 12.34
N SER A 236 19.67 14.97 11.90
CA SER A 236 20.00 13.78 11.12
C SER A 236 19.77 12.48 11.91
N ARG A 237 20.14 12.46 13.20
CA ARG A 237 19.84 11.33 14.11
C ARG A 237 18.33 11.17 14.30
N LEU A 238 17.61 12.26 14.59
CA LEU A 238 16.16 12.24 14.77
C LEU A 238 15.42 11.80 13.50
N ARG A 239 15.88 12.26 12.31
CA ARG A 239 15.39 11.81 11.02
C ARG A 239 15.59 10.30 10.83
N SER A 240 16.79 9.80 11.13
CA SER A 240 17.14 8.38 11.00
C SER A 240 16.28 7.51 11.91
N PHE A 241 16.06 7.97 13.15
CA PHE A 241 15.12 7.35 14.08
C PHE A 241 13.72 7.24 13.46
N PHE A 242 13.12 8.33 12.97
CA PHE A 242 11.78 8.27 12.38
C PHE A 242 11.72 7.37 11.13
N ILE A 243 12.75 7.37 10.29
CA ILE A 243 12.81 6.47 9.13
C ILE A 243 12.86 5.00 9.59
N SER A 244 13.63 4.67 10.63
CA SER A 244 13.69 3.32 11.17
C SER A 244 12.32 2.86 11.69
N GLN A 245 11.58 3.75 12.38
CA GLN A 245 10.25 3.46 12.89
C GLN A 245 9.22 3.28 11.77
N LEU A 246 9.28 4.10 10.72
CA LEU A 246 8.45 3.97 9.52
C LEU A 246 8.77 2.71 8.71
N ARG A 247 9.98 2.16 8.85
CA ARG A 247 10.42 0.90 8.20
C ARG A 247 10.28 -0.32 9.11
N SER A 248 9.66 -0.17 10.29
CA SER A 248 9.43 -1.30 11.20
C SER A 248 8.67 -2.43 10.50
N SER A 249 9.03 -3.68 10.77
CA SER A 249 8.30 -4.85 10.30
C SER A 249 6.86 -4.89 10.84
N ARG A 250 6.62 -4.29 12.02
CA ARG A 250 5.30 -4.23 12.67
C ARG A 250 4.43 -3.13 12.08
N SER A 251 3.33 -3.52 11.42
CA SER A 251 2.35 -2.60 10.82
C SER A 251 1.75 -1.61 11.83
N LEU A 252 1.45 -2.05 13.05
CA LEU A 252 0.94 -1.20 14.14
C LEU A 252 1.92 -0.09 14.51
N SER A 253 3.22 -0.39 14.53
CA SER A 253 4.27 0.62 14.80
C SER A 253 4.32 1.65 13.68
N ARG A 254 4.39 1.18 12.41
CA ARG A 254 4.38 2.07 11.24
C ARG A 254 3.19 3.00 11.25
N ARG A 255 1.98 2.47 11.53
CA ARG A 255 0.73 3.24 11.60
C ARG A 255 0.77 4.30 12.70
N ARG A 256 1.22 3.93 13.91
CA ARG A 256 1.33 4.87 15.04
C ARG A 256 2.24 6.05 14.68
N TRP A 257 3.43 5.74 14.15
CA TRP A 257 4.42 6.76 13.81
C TRP A 257 4.02 7.60 12.60
N SER A 258 3.48 6.99 11.55
CA SER A 258 3.02 7.73 10.37
C SER A 258 1.91 8.71 10.73
N CYS A 259 0.91 8.27 11.51
CA CYS A 259 -0.17 9.13 11.98
C CYS A 259 0.34 10.24 12.91
N ALA A 260 1.30 9.94 13.80
CA ALA A 260 1.90 10.95 14.66
C ALA A 260 2.64 12.01 13.85
N LEU A 261 3.48 11.62 12.88
CA LEU A 261 4.28 12.52 12.07
C LEU A 261 3.43 13.38 11.12
N LEU A 262 2.40 12.82 10.50
CA LEU A 262 1.50 13.56 9.58
C LEU A 262 0.73 14.69 10.29
N ARG A 263 0.58 14.63 11.62
CA ARG A 263 0.01 15.73 12.41
C ARG A 263 0.93 16.95 12.49
N TYR A 264 2.20 16.83 12.14
CA TYR A 264 3.19 17.92 12.27
C TYR A 264 3.93 18.20 10.96
N PRO A 265 3.31 18.91 9.99
CA PRO A 265 3.94 19.25 8.72
C PRO A 265 5.26 20.02 8.86
N ARG A 266 5.39 20.87 9.89
CA ARG A 266 6.64 21.60 10.18
C ARG A 266 7.79 20.66 10.53
N LEU A 267 7.53 19.62 11.31
CA LEU A 267 8.53 18.61 11.66
C LEU A 267 9.02 17.88 10.40
N LEU A 268 8.08 17.48 9.53
CA LEU A 268 8.41 16.86 8.24
C LEU A 268 9.28 17.77 7.37
N GLN A 269 8.92 19.05 7.28
CA GLN A 269 9.69 20.04 6.53
C GLN A 269 11.11 20.22 7.10
N ARG A 270 11.25 20.39 8.42
CA ARG A 270 12.55 20.62 9.06
C ARG A 270 13.47 19.41 8.98
N LEU A 271 12.92 18.21 9.12
CA LEU A 271 13.69 16.97 8.99
C LEU A 271 13.83 16.52 7.53
N ASN A 272 13.32 17.29 6.57
CA ASN A 272 13.28 16.98 5.14
C ASN A 272 12.69 15.58 4.84
N LEU A 273 11.68 15.17 5.62
CA LEU A 273 10.90 13.95 5.41
C LEU A 273 9.78 14.26 4.42
N SER A 274 9.66 13.46 3.35
CA SER A 274 8.60 13.66 2.37
C SER A 274 7.24 13.30 2.97
N PRO A 275 6.25 14.22 2.99
CA PRO A 275 4.91 13.89 3.48
C PRO A 275 4.27 12.72 2.73
N LEU A 276 4.54 12.59 1.42
CA LEU A 276 4.08 11.47 0.61
C LEU A 276 4.69 10.13 1.03
N MET A 277 5.95 10.10 1.47
CA MET A 277 6.58 8.88 1.99
C MET A 277 5.91 8.44 3.29
N VAL A 278 5.70 9.38 4.22
CA VAL A 278 5.03 9.09 5.50
C VAL A 278 3.58 8.67 5.28
N PHE A 279 2.87 9.33 4.36
CA PHE A 279 1.53 8.98 3.94
C PHE A 279 1.47 7.58 3.32
N CYS A 280 2.43 7.22 2.46
CA CYS A 280 2.53 5.90 1.86
C CYS A 280 2.64 4.80 2.92
N GLU A 281 3.57 4.94 3.87
CA GLU A 281 3.71 3.97 4.95
C GLU A 281 2.46 3.91 5.84
N SER A 282 1.72 5.02 5.99
CA SER A 282 0.42 5.01 6.67
C SER A 282 -0.64 4.23 5.90
N ALA A 283 -0.79 4.49 4.60
CA ALA A 283 -1.81 3.88 3.75
C ALA A 283 -1.61 2.36 3.63
N LEU A 284 -0.36 1.91 3.56
CA LEU A 284 -0.05 0.48 3.49
C LEU A 284 -0.35 -0.33 4.78
N THR A 285 -0.77 0.31 5.87
CA THR A 285 -1.01 -0.37 7.16
C THR A 285 -2.46 -0.77 7.42
N PHE A 286 -3.40 -0.36 6.57
CA PHE A 286 -4.82 -0.68 6.75
C PHE A 286 -5.54 -0.76 5.40
N CYS A 287 -6.69 -1.44 5.38
CA CYS A 287 -7.62 -1.43 4.26
C CYS A 287 -8.77 -0.46 4.55
N SER A 288 -9.16 0.34 3.56
CA SER A 288 -10.37 1.15 3.64
C SER A 288 -11.58 0.27 3.37
N PHE A 289 -12.59 0.31 4.25
CA PHE A 289 -13.89 -0.31 4.01
C PHE A 289 -14.90 0.67 3.38
N LYS A 290 -14.61 1.97 3.44
CA LYS A 290 -15.42 3.04 2.85
C LYS A 290 -14.50 4.05 2.18
N VAL A 291 -15.01 4.69 1.13
CA VAL A 291 -14.27 5.73 0.40
C VAL A 291 -14.27 7.03 1.20
N HIS A 292 -13.09 7.45 1.64
CA HIS A 292 -12.88 8.78 2.22
C HIS A 292 -12.22 9.68 1.18
N VAL A 293 -13.01 10.55 0.54
CA VAL A 293 -12.60 11.32 -0.65
C VAL A 293 -11.26 12.07 -0.48
N PRO A 294 -11.00 12.82 0.61
CA PRO A 294 -9.71 13.48 0.80
C PRO A 294 -8.52 12.51 0.86
N PHE A 295 -8.74 11.31 1.39
CA PHE A 295 -7.69 10.30 1.53
C PHE A 295 -7.37 9.66 0.18
N VAL A 296 -8.41 9.31 -0.59
CA VAL A 296 -8.26 8.73 -1.94
C VAL A 296 -7.59 9.74 -2.89
N ARG A 297 -7.94 11.02 -2.81
CA ARG A 297 -7.26 12.10 -3.57
C ARG A 297 -5.76 12.17 -3.28
N CYS A 298 -5.29 11.77 -2.11
CA CYS A 298 -3.87 11.63 -1.81
C CYS A 298 -3.26 10.32 -2.33
N CYS A 299 -4.06 9.25 -2.45
CA CYS A 299 -3.61 7.95 -2.96
C CYS A 299 -3.29 7.99 -4.46
N MET A 300 -4.09 8.69 -5.26
CA MET A 300 -3.90 8.78 -6.72
C MET A 300 -2.52 9.34 -7.15
N PRO A 301 -2.05 10.51 -6.68
CA PRO A 301 -0.71 10.99 -7.03
C PRO A 301 0.40 10.14 -6.41
N LEU A 302 0.14 9.47 -5.28
CA LEU A 302 1.09 8.54 -4.68
C LEU A 302 1.25 7.28 -5.55
N LEU A 303 0.16 6.71 -6.06
CA LEU A 303 0.15 5.58 -7.00
C LEU A 303 1.03 5.88 -8.21
N ARG A 304 0.78 7.01 -8.88
CA ARG A 304 1.57 7.45 -10.03
C ARG A 304 3.05 7.59 -9.71
N ARG A 305 3.37 8.11 -8.51
CA ARG A 305 4.75 8.24 -8.05
C ARG A 305 5.41 6.90 -7.79
N LEU A 306 4.72 5.95 -7.14
CA LEU A 306 5.24 4.61 -6.87
C LEU A 306 5.51 3.85 -8.17
N ARG A 307 4.58 3.90 -9.14
CA ARG A 307 4.75 3.33 -10.48
C ARG A 307 6.01 3.91 -11.17
N ARG A 308 6.17 5.23 -11.17
CA ARG A 308 7.35 5.89 -11.76
C ARG A 308 8.68 5.51 -11.10
N MET A 309 8.65 5.09 -9.84
CA MET A 309 9.84 4.64 -9.10
C MET A 309 10.08 3.13 -9.22
N GLY A 310 9.26 2.39 -9.99
CA GLY A 310 9.34 0.93 -10.11
C GLY A 310 8.93 0.18 -8.84
N HIS A 311 8.17 0.81 -7.93
CA HIS A 311 7.67 0.16 -6.71
C HIS A 311 6.27 -0.43 -6.94
N ASP A 312 6.13 -1.28 -7.94
CA ASP A 312 4.86 -1.82 -8.42
C ASP A 312 4.12 -2.59 -7.31
N GLU A 313 4.82 -3.37 -6.47
CA GLU A 313 4.19 -4.09 -5.36
C GLU A 313 3.55 -3.15 -4.33
N LYS A 314 4.24 -2.07 -3.94
CA LYS A 314 3.67 -1.07 -3.02
C LYS A 314 2.50 -0.34 -3.67
N ALA A 315 2.58 -0.06 -4.97
CA ALA A 315 1.52 0.57 -5.74
C ALA A 315 0.27 -0.32 -5.79
N ALA A 316 0.42 -1.60 -6.09
CA ALA A 316 -0.69 -2.57 -6.10
C ALA A 316 -1.31 -2.74 -4.71
N ARG A 317 -0.50 -2.85 -3.65
CA ARG A 317 -1.01 -2.87 -2.26
C ARG A 317 -1.82 -1.62 -1.92
N LEU A 318 -1.40 -0.43 -2.35
CA LEU A 318 -2.15 0.81 -2.17
C LEU A 318 -3.51 0.74 -2.88
N VAL A 319 -3.53 0.22 -4.11
CA VAL A 319 -4.75 0.05 -4.92
C VAL A 319 -5.69 -0.94 -4.25
N TRP A 320 -5.23 -2.15 -3.90
CA TRP A 320 -6.04 -3.13 -3.20
C TRP A 320 -6.53 -2.64 -1.83
N ASN A 321 -5.77 -1.81 -1.12
CA ASN A 321 -6.21 -1.32 0.19
C ASN A 321 -7.29 -0.24 0.11
N HIS A 322 -7.26 0.63 -0.90
CA HIS A 322 -8.07 1.86 -0.89
C HIS A 322 -8.83 2.16 -2.18
N LEU A 323 -8.43 1.59 -3.30
CA LEU A 323 -8.99 1.83 -4.64
C LEU A 323 -9.72 0.61 -5.21
N SER A 324 -9.89 -0.46 -4.42
CA SER A 324 -10.74 -1.61 -4.75
C SER A 324 -12.05 -1.63 -3.95
N VAL A 325 -12.44 -0.49 -3.36
CA VAL A 325 -13.68 -0.35 -2.61
C VAL A 325 -14.80 -0.09 -3.61
N ASP A 326 -15.73 -1.02 -3.74
CA ASP A 326 -16.86 -0.88 -4.64
C ASP A 326 -17.78 0.25 -4.17
N SER A 327 -17.72 1.39 -4.86
CA SER A 327 -18.40 2.62 -4.46
C SER A 327 -18.57 3.58 -5.62
N PRO A 328 -19.77 4.18 -5.80
CA PRO A 328 -20.00 5.16 -6.87
C PRO A 328 -19.13 6.42 -6.70
N VAL A 329 -18.76 6.78 -5.47
CA VAL A 329 -17.88 7.93 -5.20
C VAL A 329 -16.48 7.69 -5.76
N LEU A 330 -15.97 6.47 -5.67
CA LEU A 330 -14.66 6.14 -6.25
C LEU A 330 -14.71 6.12 -7.77
N ALA A 331 -15.81 5.63 -8.36
CA ALA A 331 -16.04 5.66 -9.80
C ALA A 331 -16.01 7.10 -10.35
N LEU A 332 -16.66 8.05 -9.66
CA LEU A 332 -16.60 9.47 -10.01
C LEU A 332 -15.17 10.03 -9.97
N LEU A 333 -14.38 9.67 -8.95
CA LEU A 333 -12.99 10.11 -8.84
C LEU A 333 -12.10 9.57 -9.97
N PHE A 334 -12.33 8.34 -10.43
CA PHE A 334 -11.64 7.79 -11.61
C PHE A 334 -12.11 8.45 -12.90
N LYS A 335 -13.41 8.75 -13.03
CA LYS A 335 -13.93 9.54 -14.16
C LYS A 335 -13.27 10.92 -14.27
N GLU A 336 -13.05 11.59 -13.13
CA GLU A 336 -12.30 12.85 -13.07
C GLU A 336 -10.80 12.68 -13.35
N ASN A 337 -10.22 11.50 -13.10
CA ASN A 337 -8.79 11.22 -13.26
C ASN A 337 -8.52 9.86 -13.95
N PRO A 338 -8.78 9.74 -15.26
CA PRO A 338 -8.69 8.45 -15.97
C PRO A 338 -7.31 7.79 -15.87
N TRP A 339 -6.24 8.60 -15.87
CA TRP A 339 -4.86 8.11 -15.70
C TRP A 339 -4.61 7.33 -14.41
N ALA A 340 -5.37 7.61 -13.34
CA ALA A 340 -5.23 6.89 -12.09
C ALA A 340 -5.76 5.45 -12.20
N LEU A 341 -6.78 5.21 -13.02
CA LEU A 341 -7.28 3.88 -13.31
C LEU A 341 -6.26 3.08 -14.14
N GLU A 342 -5.71 3.70 -15.19
CA GLU A 342 -4.66 3.11 -16.02
C GLU A 342 -3.42 2.73 -15.19
N ASP A 343 -2.97 3.64 -14.31
CA ASP A 343 -1.90 3.37 -13.35
C ASP A 343 -2.24 2.18 -12.44
N ALA A 344 -3.48 2.12 -11.93
CA ALA A 344 -3.94 1.09 -11.01
C ALA A 344 -3.99 -0.29 -11.67
N VAL A 345 -4.62 -0.41 -12.84
CA VAL A 345 -4.71 -1.66 -13.60
C VAL A 345 -3.32 -2.15 -13.99
N THR A 346 -2.44 -1.25 -14.45
CA THR A 346 -1.08 -1.62 -14.84
C THR A 346 -0.30 -2.26 -13.67
N VAL A 347 -0.27 -1.60 -12.51
CA VAL A 347 0.51 -2.11 -11.36
C VAL A 347 -0.10 -3.37 -10.77
N ILE A 348 -1.43 -3.51 -10.78
CA ILE A 348 -2.13 -4.72 -10.37
C ILE A 348 -1.72 -5.89 -11.26
N CYS A 349 -1.85 -5.75 -12.59
CA CYS A 349 -1.54 -6.83 -13.53
C CYS A 349 -0.10 -7.30 -13.38
N ARG A 350 0.86 -6.36 -13.29
CA ARG A 350 2.27 -6.68 -13.07
C ARG A 350 2.51 -7.41 -11.75
N THR A 351 1.91 -6.90 -10.67
CA THR A 351 2.14 -7.47 -9.32
C THR A 351 1.45 -8.82 -9.15
N MET A 352 0.27 -9.05 -9.72
CA MET A 352 -0.40 -10.36 -9.65
C MET A 352 0.40 -11.44 -10.36
N ARG A 353 1.04 -11.10 -11.49
CA ARG A 353 1.92 -12.03 -12.21
C ARG A 353 3.17 -12.39 -11.41
N THR A 354 3.80 -11.47 -10.69
CA THR A 354 4.96 -11.84 -9.85
C THR A 354 4.55 -12.39 -8.48
N GLY A 355 3.35 -12.07 -8.02
CA GLY A 355 2.93 -12.27 -6.65
C GLY A 355 3.52 -11.23 -5.70
N VAL A 356 3.00 -11.20 -4.48
CA VAL A 356 3.49 -10.38 -3.38
C VAL A 356 4.45 -11.22 -2.55
N GLY A 357 5.74 -10.87 -2.52
CA GLY A 357 6.75 -11.72 -1.90
C GLY A 357 6.80 -13.14 -2.50
N MET A 358 6.64 -13.22 -3.83
CA MET A 358 6.60 -14.47 -4.62
C MET A 358 5.41 -15.38 -4.33
N ARG A 359 4.38 -14.89 -3.61
CA ARG A 359 3.13 -15.62 -3.38
C ARG A 359 2.01 -15.00 -4.18
N ARG A 360 1.31 -15.83 -4.96
CA ARG A 360 0.06 -15.47 -5.63
C ARG A 360 -1.09 -16.05 -4.82
N GLU A 361 -2.05 -15.22 -4.43
CA GLU A 361 -3.16 -15.63 -3.55
C GLU A 361 -4.49 -15.11 -4.10
N ALA A 362 -5.57 -15.90 -3.94
CA ALA A 362 -6.86 -15.64 -4.58
C ALA A 362 -7.45 -14.26 -4.22
N TRP A 363 -7.19 -13.76 -3.01
CA TRP A 363 -7.66 -12.43 -2.60
C TRP A 363 -7.13 -11.30 -3.48
N MET A 364 -5.93 -11.44 -4.05
CA MET A 364 -5.33 -10.46 -4.97
C MET A 364 -6.19 -10.36 -6.23
N GLY A 365 -6.59 -11.51 -6.78
CA GLY A 365 -7.50 -11.60 -7.91
C GLY A 365 -8.86 -10.98 -7.58
N HIS A 366 -9.50 -11.40 -6.48
CA HIS A 366 -10.81 -10.85 -6.08
C HIS A 366 -10.81 -9.32 -5.92
N ARG A 367 -9.78 -8.75 -5.28
CA ARG A 367 -9.66 -7.28 -5.15
C ARG A 367 -9.40 -6.59 -6.48
N SER A 368 -8.70 -7.25 -7.39
CA SER A 368 -8.46 -6.72 -8.74
C SER A 368 -9.73 -6.70 -9.58
N LEU A 369 -10.56 -7.74 -9.48
CA LEU A 369 -11.90 -7.74 -10.08
C LEU A 369 -12.79 -6.62 -9.51
N ALA A 370 -12.68 -6.31 -8.21
CA ALA A 370 -13.40 -5.18 -7.62
C ALA A 370 -12.96 -3.82 -8.22
N VAL A 371 -11.69 -3.64 -8.58
CA VAL A 371 -11.25 -2.43 -9.30
C VAL A 371 -11.90 -2.34 -10.68
N LEU A 372 -12.04 -3.47 -11.39
CA LEU A 372 -12.72 -3.50 -12.69
C LEU A 372 -14.21 -3.15 -12.57
N ARG A 373 -14.91 -3.58 -11.50
CA ARG A 373 -16.30 -3.15 -11.24
C ARG A 373 -16.41 -1.64 -11.10
N VAL A 374 -15.51 -1.03 -10.32
CA VAL A 374 -15.49 0.43 -10.16
C VAL A 374 -15.17 1.12 -11.50
N ALA A 375 -14.25 0.57 -12.29
CA ALA A 375 -13.93 1.07 -13.63
C ALA A 375 -15.14 1.00 -14.57
N ALA A 376 -15.91 -0.09 -14.52
CA ALA A 376 -17.13 -0.28 -15.29
C ALA A 376 -18.18 0.79 -14.93
N VAL A 377 -18.43 1.00 -13.63
CA VAL A 377 -19.35 2.03 -13.13
C VAL A 377 -18.89 3.44 -13.53
N SER A 378 -17.58 3.68 -13.65
CA SER A 378 -17.05 4.97 -14.12
C SER A 378 -17.20 5.22 -15.62
N GLY A 379 -17.56 4.19 -16.40
CA GLY A 379 -17.63 4.23 -17.86
C GLY A 379 -16.26 4.24 -18.56
N LEU A 380 -15.20 3.84 -17.86
CA LEU A 380 -13.82 3.86 -18.37
C LEU A 380 -13.26 2.45 -18.64
N LEU A 381 -13.99 1.38 -18.28
CA LEU A 381 -13.50 0.03 -18.51
C LEU A 381 -13.45 -0.27 -20.02
N THR A 382 -12.36 -0.88 -20.44
CA THR A 382 -12.20 -1.40 -21.80
C THR A 382 -11.77 -2.87 -21.75
N PRO A 383 -11.96 -3.64 -22.82
CA PRO A 383 -11.44 -5.01 -22.89
C PRO A 383 -9.93 -5.10 -22.64
N ALA A 384 -9.16 -4.07 -23.02
CA ALA A 384 -7.72 -3.98 -22.80
C ALA A 384 -7.34 -3.93 -21.30
N HIS A 385 -8.21 -3.38 -20.45
CA HIS A 385 -8.07 -3.46 -18.99
C HIS A 385 -8.50 -4.83 -18.46
N CYS A 386 -9.64 -5.32 -18.95
CA CYS A 386 -10.31 -6.50 -18.43
C CYS A 386 -9.51 -7.78 -18.67
N ILE A 387 -9.10 -8.04 -19.92
CA ILE A 387 -8.41 -9.28 -20.32
C ILE A 387 -7.16 -9.59 -19.47
N PRO A 388 -6.15 -8.70 -19.37
CA PRO A 388 -4.94 -9.01 -18.61
C PRO A 388 -5.21 -9.14 -17.11
N THR A 389 -6.13 -8.34 -16.56
CA THR A 389 -6.48 -8.38 -15.13
C THR A 389 -7.19 -9.68 -14.77
N CYS A 390 -8.15 -10.10 -15.59
CA CYS A 390 -8.88 -11.35 -15.42
C CYS A 390 -7.97 -12.58 -15.59
N ALA A 391 -7.11 -12.60 -16.61
CA ALA A 391 -6.14 -13.67 -16.80
C ALA A 391 -5.19 -13.80 -15.60
N ALA A 392 -4.67 -12.68 -15.08
CA ALA A 392 -3.82 -12.67 -13.90
C ALA A 392 -4.58 -13.02 -12.59
N ALA A 393 -5.88 -12.71 -12.51
CA ALA A 393 -6.71 -13.14 -11.38
C ALA A 393 -6.88 -14.67 -11.34
N LEU A 394 -7.05 -15.32 -12.49
CA LEU A 394 -7.06 -16.79 -12.59
C LEU A 394 -5.72 -17.39 -12.16
N GLU A 395 -4.60 -16.78 -12.56
CA GLU A 395 -3.25 -17.19 -12.13
C GLU A 395 -3.02 -17.00 -10.62
N CYS A 396 -3.80 -16.14 -9.96
CA CYS A 396 -3.82 -16.00 -8.50
C CYS A 396 -4.75 -17.01 -7.80
N GLY A 397 -5.44 -17.89 -8.55
CA GLY A 397 -6.33 -18.92 -8.00
C GLY A 397 -7.80 -18.51 -7.90
N VAL A 398 -8.22 -17.42 -8.55
CA VAL A 398 -9.65 -17.12 -8.70
C VAL A 398 -10.28 -18.11 -9.68
N HIS A 399 -11.47 -18.61 -9.38
CA HIS A 399 -12.19 -19.52 -10.27
C HIS A 399 -12.69 -18.81 -11.54
N PHE A 400 -12.68 -19.53 -12.67
CA PHE A 400 -13.18 -19.02 -13.95
C PHE A 400 -14.64 -18.54 -13.88
N ALA A 401 -15.49 -19.23 -13.10
CA ALA A 401 -16.88 -18.82 -12.88
C ALA A 401 -17.01 -17.39 -12.31
N THR A 402 -16.12 -16.99 -11.40
CA THR A 402 -16.12 -15.64 -10.83
C THR A 402 -15.69 -14.59 -11.85
N VAL A 403 -14.72 -14.92 -12.72
CA VAL A 403 -14.32 -14.06 -13.83
C VAL A 403 -15.44 -13.93 -14.85
N GLN A 404 -16.09 -15.04 -15.18
CA GLN A 404 -17.24 -15.06 -16.09
C GLN A 404 -18.37 -14.17 -15.59
N GLN A 405 -18.76 -14.32 -14.32
CA GLN A 405 -19.78 -13.48 -13.69
C GLN A 405 -19.42 -11.99 -13.79
N LEU A 406 -18.16 -11.60 -13.52
CA LEU A 406 -17.74 -10.20 -13.67
C LEU A 406 -17.88 -9.71 -15.11
N VAL A 407 -17.42 -10.49 -16.09
CA VAL A 407 -17.44 -10.09 -17.49
C VAL A 407 -18.88 -9.93 -17.98
N GLU A 408 -19.77 -10.84 -17.58
CA GLU A 408 -21.21 -10.75 -17.84
C GLU A 408 -21.87 -9.55 -17.12
N GLU A 409 -21.47 -9.24 -15.88
CA GLU A 409 -21.93 -8.05 -15.15
C GLU A 409 -21.56 -6.75 -15.90
N VAL A 410 -20.36 -6.67 -16.49
CA VAL A 410 -19.86 -5.44 -17.10
C VAL A 410 -20.24 -5.30 -18.58
N PHE A 411 -20.16 -6.38 -19.34
CA PHE A 411 -20.39 -6.37 -20.78
C PHE A 411 -21.74 -7.00 -21.17
N GLY A 412 -22.59 -7.40 -20.22
CA GLY A 412 -23.81 -8.17 -20.49
C GLY A 412 -24.82 -7.55 -21.46
N HIS A 413 -24.75 -6.25 -21.72
CA HIS A 413 -25.50 -5.58 -22.81
C HIS A 413 -25.05 -5.97 -24.23
N ASP A 414 -23.88 -6.60 -24.37
CA ASP A 414 -23.22 -6.97 -25.61
C ASP A 414 -22.65 -8.39 -25.46
N GLY A 415 -23.44 -9.37 -25.92
CA GLY A 415 -23.11 -10.78 -25.83
C GLY A 415 -21.84 -11.14 -26.63
N ASP A 416 -21.60 -10.46 -27.75
CA ASP A 416 -20.45 -10.72 -28.62
C ASP A 416 -19.16 -10.23 -27.95
N THR A 417 -19.17 -9.00 -27.41
CA THR A 417 -18.03 -8.48 -26.63
C THR A 417 -17.77 -9.34 -25.39
N THR A 418 -18.82 -9.76 -24.67
CA THR A 418 -18.72 -10.64 -23.51
C THR A 418 -17.98 -11.92 -23.86
N GLN A 419 -18.43 -12.60 -24.93
CA GLN A 419 -17.84 -13.87 -25.36
C GLN A 419 -16.42 -13.70 -25.90
N TRP A 420 -16.17 -12.62 -26.63
CA TRP A 420 -14.84 -12.27 -27.12
C TRP A 420 -13.84 -12.06 -25.98
N VAL A 421 -14.22 -11.29 -24.96
CA VAL A 421 -13.40 -11.06 -23.74
C VAL A 421 -13.08 -12.38 -23.04
N LEU A 422 -14.08 -13.25 -22.84
CA LEU A 422 -13.87 -14.54 -22.16
C LEU A 422 -12.93 -15.46 -22.94
N ASN A 423 -13.05 -15.52 -24.26
CA ASN A 423 -12.15 -16.31 -25.10
C ASN A 423 -10.73 -15.75 -25.07
N MET A 424 -10.57 -14.43 -25.10
CA MET A 424 -9.25 -13.79 -24.95
C MET A 424 -8.64 -14.04 -23.57
N VAL A 425 -9.43 -14.03 -22.48
CA VAL A 425 -8.95 -14.41 -21.14
C VAL A 425 -8.47 -15.86 -21.11
N ARG A 426 -9.22 -16.79 -21.71
CA ARG A 426 -8.82 -18.21 -21.81
C ARG A 426 -7.54 -18.41 -22.60
N LEU A 427 -7.36 -17.64 -23.67
CA LEU A 427 -6.17 -17.68 -24.53
C LEU A 427 -4.93 -17.15 -23.79
N THR A 428 -5.09 -16.07 -23.01
CA THR A 428 -3.98 -15.33 -22.40
C THR A 428 -3.52 -15.90 -21.06
N THR A 429 -4.38 -16.57 -20.31
CA THR A 429 -4.02 -17.15 -19.01
C THR A 429 -3.22 -18.46 -19.13
N GLU A 430 -2.29 -18.66 -18.19
CA GLU A 430 -1.61 -19.94 -17.97
C GLU A 430 -2.48 -20.96 -17.23
N SER A 431 -3.53 -20.52 -16.51
CA SER A 431 -4.42 -21.40 -15.73
C SER A 431 -5.16 -22.44 -16.58
N HIS A 432 -5.32 -22.17 -17.89
CA HIS A 432 -5.91 -23.09 -18.87
C HIS A 432 -4.86 -23.92 -19.62
N THR A 433 -3.68 -24.09 -19.04
CA THR A 433 -2.67 -25.06 -19.47
C THR A 433 -2.47 -26.10 -18.37
N THR A 434 -2.42 -27.37 -18.79
CA THR A 434 -2.22 -28.50 -17.88
C THR A 434 -0.84 -29.10 -18.13
N ARG A 435 -0.11 -29.42 -17.08
CA ARG A 435 1.15 -30.14 -17.18
C ARG A 435 0.86 -31.60 -17.45
N LEU A 436 1.40 -32.12 -18.54
CA LEU A 436 1.27 -33.52 -18.92
C LEU A 436 2.66 -34.15 -18.99
N LEU A 437 2.79 -35.35 -18.43
CA LEU A 437 3.98 -36.16 -18.61
C LEU A 437 3.87 -36.90 -19.95
N VAL A 438 4.75 -36.55 -20.87
CA VAL A 438 4.73 -37.01 -22.25
C VAL A 438 5.88 -38.00 -22.47
N PRO A 439 5.61 -39.23 -22.92
CA PRO A 439 6.67 -40.20 -23.11
C PRO A 439 7.62 -39.79 -24.25
N LEU A 440 8.91 -40.01 -24.06
CA LEU A 440 9.95 -39.74 -25.06
C LEU A 440 9.63 -40.41 -26.40
N GLU A 441 9.07 -41.62 -26.32
CA GLU A 441 8.61 -42.40 -27.45
C GLU A 441 7.10 -42.64 -27.35
N SER A 442 6.33 -41.79 -28.04
CA SER A 442 4.92 -42.05 -28.34
C SER A 442 4.76 -42.28 -29.84
N PRO A 443 3.97 -43.29 -30.28
CA PRO A 443 3.61 -43.43 -31.68
C PRO A 443 2.80 -42.24 -32.21
N SER A 444 2.16 -41.46 -31.34
CA SER A 444 1.42 -40.24 -31.72
C SER A 444 2.32 -39.03 -32.02
N HIS A 445 3.60 -39.06 -31.62
CA HIS A 445 4.50 -37.93 -31.83
C HIS A 445 5.12 -37.96 -33.23
N SER A 446 5.17 -36.78 -33.86
CA SER A 446 5.93 -36.63 -35.10
C SER A 446 7.40 -37.04 -34.88
N THR A 447 8.07 -37.50 -35.95
CA THR A 447 9.49 -37.86 -35.88
C THR A 447 10.36 -36.71 -35.35
N ARG A 448 9.95 -35.46 -35.63
CA ARG A 448 10.63 -34.25 -35.17
C ARG A 448 10.36 -33.95 -33.69
N MET A 449 9.15 -34.14 -33.20
CA MET A 449 8.86 -34.04 -31.76
C MET A 449 9.68 -35.07 -30.98
N ARG A 450 9.71 -36.33 -31.44
CA ARG A 450 10.51 -37.38 -30.81
C ARG A 450 12.00 -37.03 -30.77
N SER A 451 12.56 -36.48 -31.84
CA SER A 451 13.97 -36.09 -31.85
C SER A 451 14.26 -34.91 -30.90
N LEU A 452 13.36 -33.92 -30.81
CA LEU A 452 13.49 -32.80 -29.88
C LEU A 452 13.33 -33.24 -28.42
N LEU A 453 12.37 -34.12 -28.12
CA LEU A 453 12.17 -34.70 -26.78
C LEU A 453 13.42 -35.47 -26.33
N ARG A 454 13.98 -36.32 -27.19
CA ARG A 454 15.24 -37.04 -26.92
C ARG A 454 16.40 -36.06 -26.70
N ARG A 455 16.52 -35.03 -27.53
CA ARG A 455 17.56 -34.01 -27.39
C ARG A 455 17.44 -33.25 -26.06
N TYR A 456 16.24 -32.84 -25.68
CA TYR A 456 16.00 -32.18 -24.41
C TYR A 456 16.28 -33.10 -23.21
N ALA A 457 15.86 -34.37 -23.28
CA ALA A 457 16.16 -35.34 -22.23
C ALA A 457 17.68 -35.55 -22.05
N TYR A 458 18.43 -35.53 -23.16
CA TYR A 458 19.88 -35.57 -23.15
C TYR A 458 20.49 -34.28 -22.54
N GLU A 459 20.06 -33.10 -23.00
CA GLU A 459 20.56 -31.80 -22.51
C GLU A 459 20.19 -31.50 -21.04
N SER A 460 19.08 -32.03 -20.55
CA SER A 460 18.59 -31.80 -19.18
C SER A 460 19.22 -32.71 -18.11
N ASN A 461 20.21 -33.54 -18.47
CA ASN A 461 20.79 -34.57 -17.59
C ASN A 461 19.74 -35.49 -16.95
N ALA A 462 18.57 -35.66 -17.58
CA ALA A 462 17.54 -36.61 -17.16
C ALA A 462 17.93 -38.08 -17.47
N ILE A 463 19.23 -38.33 -17.73
CA ILE A 463 19.84 -39.62 -18.01
C ILE A 463 19.87 -40.42 -16.70
N CYS A 464 18.71 -40.90 -16.27
CA CYS A 464 18.37 -41.84 -15.18
C CYS A 464 16.90 -41.68 -14.71
N SER A 465 16.17 -40.69 -15.25
CA SER A 465 14.75 -40.44 -14.97
C SER A 465 13.85 -41.32 -15.87
N PRO A 466 12.59 -41.60 -15.47
CA PRO A 466 11.62 -42.30 -16.34
C PRO A 466 11.52 -41.59 -17.70
N PRO A 467 11.14 -42.32 -18.79
CA PRO A 467 11.20 -41.84 -20.17
C PRO A 467 10.07 -40.85 -20.48
N LEU A 468 9.89 -39.84 -19.64
CA LEU A 468 8.80 -38.88 -19.65
C LEU A 468 9.36 -37.46 -19.55
N VAL A 469 8.82 -36.54 -20.35
CA VAL A 469 9.12 -35.10 -20.30
C VAL A 469 7.83 -34.37 -19.91
N GLU A 470 7.89 -33.48 -18.93
CA GLU A 470 6.75 -32.65 -18.56
C GLU A 470 6.58 -31.53 -19.60
N LEU A 471 5.46 -31.53 -20.32
CA LEU A 471 5.09 -30.49 -21.27
C LEU A 471 3.84 -29.73 -20.80
N CYS A 472 3.76 -28.45 -21.16
CA CYS A 472 2.58 -27.63 -20.93
C CYS A 472 1.60 -27.82 -22.10
N VAL A 473 0.47 -28.49 -21.84
CA VAL A 473 -0.56 -28.78 -22.85
C VAL A 473 -1.70 -27.78 -22.72
N PRO A 474 -2.17 -27.14 -23.82
CA PRO A 474 -3.33 -26.28 -23.77
C PRO A 474 -4.59 -27.10 -23.50
N SER A 475 -5.42 -26.64 -22.56
CA SER A 475 -6.71 -27.29 -22.26
C SER A 475 -7.69 -27.21 -23.44
N ARG A 476 -8.68 -28.10 -23.45
CA ARG A 476 -9.79 -28.06 -24.43
C ARG A 476 -10.44 -26.68 -24.51
N SER A 477 -10.66 -26.03 -23.38
CA SER A 477 -11.26 -24.68 -23.33
C SER A 477 -10.39 -23.63 -24.03
N LYS A 478 -9.06 -23.72 -23.90
CA LYS A 478 -8.11 -22.82 -24.58
C LYS A 478 -8.07 -23.06 -26.09
N ILE A 479 -8.12 -24.33 -26.50
CA ILE A 479 -8.19 -24.73 -27.91
C ILE A 479 -9.50 -24.23 -28.56
N LEU A 480 -10.64 -24.43 -27.88
CA LEU A 480 -11.94 -23.95 -28.37
C LEU A 480 -11.98 -22.42 -28.45
N ALA A 481 -11.42 -21.71 -27.47
CA ALA A 481 -11.33 -20.25 -27.52
C ALA A 481 -10.52 -19.75 -28.74
N LEU A 482 -9.37 -20.38 -29.02
CA LEU A 482 -8.58 -20.09 -30.22
C LEU A 482 -9.40 -20.32 -31.50
N TRP A 483 -10.05 -21.47 -31.60
CA TRP A 483 -10.86 -21.83 -32.76
C TRP A 483 -11.99 -20.83 -33.00
N THR A 484 -12.75 -20.48 -31.96
CA THR A 484 -13.85 -19.52 -32.06
C THR A 484 -13.37 -18.14 -32.51
N LEU A 485 -12.27 -17.64 -31.94
CA LEU A 485 -11.72 -16.32 -32.28
C LEU A 485 -11.18 -16.24 -33.72
N VAL A 486 -10.56 -17.31 -34.22
CA VAL A 486 -9.98 -17.32 -35.57
C VAL A 486 -11.05 -17.47 -36.66
N ASN A 487 -12.15 -18.17 -36.36
CA ASN A 487 -13.27 -18.40 -37.28
C ASN A 487 -14.38 -17.34 -37.19
N ASP A 488 -14.21 -16.31 -36.37
CA ASP A 488 -15.12 -15.18 -36.34
C ASP A 488 -15.03 -14.39 -37.65
N GLU A 489 -16.17 -14.27 -38.35
CA GLU A 489 -16.26 -13.65 -39.68
C GLU A 489 -15.81 -12.18 -39.66
N PHE A 490 -16.07 -11.48 -38.54
CA PHE A 490 -15.78 -10.06 -38.36
C PHE A 490 -14.33 -9.80 -37.92
N THR A 491 -13.61 -10.83 -37.46
CA THR A 491 -12.23 -10.66 -37.02
C THR A 491 -11.30 -10.51 -38.23
N SER A 492 -10.60 -9.37 -38.29
CA SER A 492 -9.65 -9.08 -39.37
C SER A 492 -8.51 -10.10 -39.41
N ILE A 493 -7.97 -10.37 -40.61
CA ILE A 493 -6.85 -11.31 -40.80
C ILE A 493 -5.64 -10.94 -39.92
N SER A 494 -5.34 -9.64 -39.78
CA SER A 494 -4.26 -9.16 -38.92
C SER A 494 -4.48 -9.50 -37.45
N LEU A 495 -5.72 -9.41 -36.96
CA LEU A 495 -6.07 -9.78 -35.59
C LEU A 495 -6.03 -11.30 -35.41
N CYS A 496 -6.52 -12.10 -36.35
CA CYS A 496 -6.39 -13.57 -36.30
C CYS A 496 -4.91 -14.00 -36.24
N ARG A 497 -4.04 -13.36 -37.03
CA ARG A 497 -2.58 -13.60 -36.98
C ARG A 497 -2.00 -13.26 -35.62
N LEU A 498 -2.44 -12.18 -34.98
CA LEU A 498 -2.01 -11.82 -33.62
C LEU A 498 -2.49 -12.86 -32.59
N ILE A 499 -3.75 -13.29 -32.67
CA ILE A 499 -4.32 -14.34 -31.80
C ILE A 499 -3.53 -15.65 -31.92
N CYS A 500 -3.21 -16.07 -33.14
CA CYS A 500 -2.39 -17.26 -33.36
C CYS A 500 -0.96 -17.09 -32.80
N ARG A 501 -0.36 -15.89 -32.93
CA ARG A 501 0.95 -15.60 -32.32
C ARG A 501 0.91 -15.71 -30.80
N LEU A 502 -0.13 -15.13 -30.15
CA LEU A 502 -0.34 -15.25 -28.71
C LEU A 502 -0.47 -16.71 -28.27
N PHE A 503 -1.03 -17.60 -29.10
CA PHE A 503 -1.08 -19.02 -28.80
C PHE A 503 0.28 -19.74 -28.97
N LEU A 504 1.00 -19.41 -30.05
CA LEU A 504 2.23 -20.12 -30.47
C LEU A 504 3.48 -19.74 -29.67
N ASP A 505 3.54 -18.51 -29.18
CA ASP A 505 4.76 -17.98 -28.60
C ASP A 505 4.52 -17.50 -27.17
N GLY A 506 4.99 -18.31 -26.22
CA GLY A 506 5.07 -17.92 -24.82
C GLY A 506 5.84 -16.61 -24.63
N GLY A 507 6.85 -16.34 -25.47
CA GLY A 507 7.58 -15.07 -25.50
C GLY A 507 6.73 -13.89 -25.95
N SER A 508 5.86 -14.05 -26.94
CA SER A 508 4.92 -12.99 -27.35
C SER A 508 3.79 -12.76 -26.33
N LEU A 509 3.39 -13.81 -25.61
CA LEU A 509 2.60 -13.67 -24.39
C LEU A 509 3.38 -12.91 -23.32
N MET A 510 4.68 -13.19 -23.15
CA MET A 510 5.56 -12.44 -22.24
C MET A 510 5.72 -10.98 -22.68
N ASP A 511 5.75 -10.67 -23.98
CA ASP A 511 5.82 -9.30 -24.52
C ASP A 511 4.49 -8.56 -24.28
N LEU A 512 3.35 -9.24 -24.47
CA LEU A 512 2.04 -8.72 -24.05
C LEU A 512 1.98 -8.51 -22.53
N ASN A 513 2.76 -9.29 -21.77
CA ASN A 513 2.74 -9.35 -20.32
C ASN A 513 3.89 -8.63 -19.59
N ASN A 514 4.87 -8.07 -20.32
CA ASN A 514 6.13 -7.45 -19.90
C ASN A 514 6.49 -7.51 -18.41
N MET A 515 7.17 -8.59 -17.96
CA MET A 515 8.12 -8.63 -16.82
C MET A 515 9.05 -9.87 -16.87
N SER A 516 10.36 -9.59 -16.74
CA SER A 516 11.53 -10.37 -16.29
C SER A 516 11.72 -11.84 -16.67
N GLU A 517 12.80 -12.04 -17.43
CA GLU A 517 13.45 -13.29 -17.82
C GLU A 517 14.05 -14.04 -16.61
N ALA A 518 13.78 -15.34 -16.53
CA ALA A 518 14.67 -16.32 -15.93
C ALA A 518 14.68 -17.57 -16.84
N PRO A 519 15.86 -18.12 -17.16
CA PRO A 519 16.05 -18.86 -18.41
C PRO A 519 15.76 -20.36 -18.25
N HIS A 520 14.72 -20.85 -18.93
CA HIS A 520 14.63 -22.25 -19.35
C HIS A 520 14.43 -22.30 -20.86
N VAL A 521 15.44 -21.82 -21.60
CA VAL A 521 15.40 -21.66 -23.08
C VAL A 521 15.03 -23.00 -23.77
N GLY A 522 15.50 -24.13 -23.23
CA GLY A 522 15.22 -25.46 -23.79
C GLY A 522 13.75 -25.90 -23.66
N LEU A 523 13.17 -25.84 -22.46
CA LEU A 523 11.78 -26.29 -22.22
C LEU A 523 10.77 -25.36 -22.91
N GLN A 524 11.07 -24.06 -22.97
CA GLN A 524 10.25 -23.11 -23.71
C GLN A 524 10.26 -23.41 -25.21
N GLY A 525 11.41 -23.79 -25.77
CA GLY A 525 11.54 -24.23 -27.16
C GLY A 525 10.68 -25.47 -27.47
N LEU A 526 10.67 -26.46 -26.58
CA LEU A 526 9.81 -27.64 -26.68
C LEU A 526 8.32 -27.29 -26.61
N ASN A 527 7.90 -26.52 -25.61
CA ASN A 527 6.50 -26.13 -25.45
C ASN A 527 6.01 -25.32 -26.66
N ASN A 528 6.83 -24.41 -27.20
CA ASN A 528 6.51 -23.66 -28.42
C ASN A 528 6.34 -24.59 -29.63
N PHE A 529 7.21 -25.61 -29.77
CA PHE A 529 7.07 -26.60 -30.84
C PHE A 529 5.83 -27.48 -30.66
N PHE A 530 5.50 -27.86 -29.43
CA PHE A 530 4.26 -28.58 -29.12
C PHE A 530 3.02 -27.74 -29.50
N CYS A 531 3.00 -26.44 -29.18
CA CYS A 531 1.93 -25.54 -29.61
C CYS A 531 1.83 -25.44 -31.15
N GLU A 532 2.95 -25.47 -31.88
CA GLU A 532 2.92 -25.54 -33.34
C GLU A 532 2.29 -26.84 -33.85
N GLU A 533 2.57 -27.99 -33.23
CA GLU A 533 1.94 -29.27 -33.60
C GLU A 533 0.44 -29.26 -33.31
N VAL A 534 0.02 -28.73 -32.16
CA VAL A 534 -1.40 -28.58 -31.83
C VAL A 534 -2.09 -27.68 -32.85
N LEU A 535 -1.49 -26.53 -33.18
CA LEU A 535 -2.08 -25.59 -34.13
C LEU A 535 -2.11 -26.16 -35.55
N ALA A 536 -1.09 -26.93 -35.96
CA ALA A 536 -1.10 -27.67 -37.23
C ALA A 536 -2.21 -28.73 -37.26
N SER A 537 -2.44 -29.43 -36.14
CA SER A 537 -3.56 -30.37 -36.01
C SER A 537 -4.92 -29.68 -36.09
N ILE A 538 -5.05 -28.46 -35.55
CA ILE A 538 -6.27 -27.65 -35.69
C ILE A 538 -6.45 -27.22 -37.16
N ALA A 539 -5.37 -26.76 -37.79
CA ALA A 539 -5.37 -26.36 -39.20
C ALA A 539 -5.81 -27.49 -40.13
N ALA A 540 -5.35 -28.73 -39.87
CA ALA A 540 -5.73 -29.91 -40.64
C ALA A 540 -7.24 -30.23 -40.58
N ASN A 541 -7.95 -29.71 -39.58
CA ASN A 541 -9.40 -29.88 -39.42
C ASN A 541 -10.20 -28.63 -39.86
N CYS A 542 -9.56 -27.62 -40.45
CA CYS A 542 -10.24 -26.46 -41.00
C CYS A 542 -11.13 -26.85 -42.19
N THR A 543 -12.39 -26.41 -42.15
CA THR A 543 -13.35 -26.62 -43.23
C THR A 543 -13.39 -25.47 -44.24
N THR A 544 -12.73 -24.35 -43.95
CA THR A 544 -12.66 -23.17 -44.82
C THR A 544 -11.21 -22.87 -45.20
N GLU A 545 -11.01 -22.43 -46.45
CA GLU A 545 -9.69 -22.03 -46.95
C GLU A 545 -9.13 -20.85 -46.14
N ARG A 546 -9.98 -19.87 -45.80
CA ARG A 546 -9.60 -18.70 -44.98
C ARG A 546 -8.95 -19.11 -43.66
N SER A 547 -9.58 -20.01 -42.91
CA SER A 547 -9.06 -20.43 -41.59
C SER A 547 -7.80 -21.27 -41.73
N TYR A 548 -7.75 -22.15 -42.73
CA TYR A 548 -6.55 -22.92 -43.05
C TYR A 548 -5.35 -22.00 -43.36
N VAL A 549 -5.54 -21.01 -44.24
CA VAL A 549 -4.52 -20.03 -44.60
C VAL A 549 -4.04 -19.24 -43.37
N ILE A 550 -4.94 -18.81 -42.49
CA ILE A 550 -4.58 -18.07 -41.27
C ILE A 550 -3.66 -18.90 -40.36
N PHE A 551 -4.03 -20.16 -40.08
CA PHE A 551 -3.23 -21.01 -39.22
C PHE A 551 -1.88 -21.36 -39.86
N MET A 552 -1.87 -21.68 -41.16
CA MET A 552 -0.64 -21.99 -41.88
C MET A 552 0.29 -20.79 -41.98
N ASP A 553 -0.23 -19.59 -42.24
CA ASP A 553 0.52 -18.34 -42.23
C ASP A 553 1.17 -18.10 -40.86
N ALA A 554 0.45 -18.39 -39.76
CA ALA A 554 0.97 -18.24 -38.40
C ALA A 554 2.11 -19.22 -38.13
N ILE A 555 1.96 -20.50 -38.52
CA ILE A 555 3.00 -21.53 -38.40
C ILE A 555 4.24 -21.12 -39.22
N LEU A 556 4.05 -20.73 -40.48
CA LEU A 556 5.13 -20.32 -41.37
C LEU A 556 5.84 -19.07 -40.85
N SER A 557 5.09 -18.09 -40.36
CA SER A 557 5.64 -16.88 -39.75
C SER A 557 6.49 -17.21 -38.53
N ARG A 558 6.02 -18.11 -37.65
CA ARG A 558 6.76 -18.53 -36.46
C ARG A 558 8.03 -19.31 -36.82
N ARG A 559 7.96 -20.20 -37.80
CA ARG A 559 9.12 -20.93 -38.32
C ARG A 559 10.15 -19.98 -38.92
N ARG A 560 9.73 -19.04 -39.78
CA ARG A 560 10.61 -17.99 -40.33
C ARG A 560 11.28 -17.16 -39.25
N LEU A 561 10.55 -16.79 -38.19
CA LEU A 561 11.11 -16.02 -37.08
C LEU A 561 12.15 -16.83 -36.29
N ARG A 562 11.88 -18.12 -36.06
CA ARG A 562 12.84 -19.04 -35.44
C ARG A 562 14.07 -19.26 -36.31
N ASP A 563 13.88 -19.44 -37.61
CA ASP A 563 14.97 -19.61 -38.57
C ASP A 563 15.80 -18.32 -38.67
N ALA A 564 15.17 -17.14 -38.67
CA ALA A 564 15.86 -15.85 -38.61
C ALA A 564 16.64 -15.66 -37.30
N GLN A 565 16.08 -16.04 -36.15
CA GLN A 565 16.79 -16.04 -34.87
C GLN A 565 17.99 -16.99 -34.87
N ARG A 566 17.83 -18.19 -35.46
CA ARG A 566 18.89 -19.17 -35.62
C ARG A 566 19.99 -18.68 -36.56
N CYS A 567 19.63 -18.10 -37.70
CA CYS A 567 20.58 -17.47 -38.63
C CYS A 567 21.31 -16.30 -37.96
N LYS A 568 20.61 -15.48 -37.17
CA LYS A 568 21.24 -14.40 -36.39
C LYS A 568 22.23 -14.95 -35.36
N GLN A 569 21.90 -16.02 -34.66
CA GLN A 569 22.81 -16.69 -33.73
C GLN A 569 24.04 -17.26 -34.44
N LEU A 570 23.85 -17.90 -35.61
CA LEU A 570 24.94 -18.41 -36.43
C LEU A 570 25.86 -17.30 -36.94
N LEU A 571 25.28 -16.20 -37.46
CA LEU A 571 26.04 -15.02 -37.90
C LEU A 571 26.81 -14.38 -36.75
N LEU A 572 26.22 -14.26 -35.56
CA LEU A 572 26.92 -13.72 -34.39
C LEU A 572 28.06 -14.65 -33.94
N SER A 573 27.88 -15.98 -34.00
CA SER A 573 28.97 -16.92 -33.69
C SER A 573 30.08 -16.93 -34.74
N GLU A 574 29.78 -16.66 -36.01
CA GLU A 574 30.78 -16.54 -37.08
C GLU A 574 31.52 -15.19 -37.01
N MET A 575 30.89 -14.12 -36.51
CA MET A 575 31.51 -12.80 -36.37
C MET A 575 32.46 -12.67 -35.16
N ASP A 576 32.36 -13.55 -34.17
CA ASP A 576 33.30 -13.56 -33.03
C ASP A 576 34.64 -14.24 -33.36
N ASP A 577 34.73 -15.00 -34.47
CA ASP A 577 35.95 -15.75 -34.84
C ASP A 577 36.83 -15.10 -35.94
N GLU A 578 36.35 -14.09 -36.69
CA GLU A 578 37.19 -13.43 -37.71
C GLU A 578 36.99 -11.90 -37.80
N CYS A 579 38.09 -11.18 -37.59
CA CYS A 579 38.26 -9.77 -37.93
C CYS A 579 37.77 -9.43 -39.37
N GLY A 580 37.04 -8.33 -39.50
CA GLY A 580 37.17 -7.45 -40.68
C GLY A 580 35.92 -7.26 -41.54
N HIS A 581 35.26 -6.12 -41.35
CA HIS A 581 34.46 -5.37 -42.34
C HIS A 581 33.60 -6.18 -43.34
N VAL A 582 32.34 -6.47 -43.00
CA VAL A 582 31.31 -6.73 -44.01
C VAL A 582 30.00 -6.02 -43.66
N VAL A 583 29.48 -5.31 -44.66
CA VAL A 583 28.25 -4.51 -44.68
C VAL A 583 27.02 -5.43 -44.55
N LEU A 584 26.15 -5.17 -43.57
CA LEU A 584 24.84 -5.82 -43.43
C LEU A 584 23.96 -5.53 -44.66
N PRO A 585 23.35 -6.52 -45.33
CA PRO A 585 22.31 -6.27 -46.31
C PRO A 585 21.03 -5.82 -45.59
N THR A 586 20.57 -4.61 -45.92
CA THR A 586 19.22 -4.12 -45.62
C THR A 586 18.20 -5.03 -46.30
N LEU A 587 17.63 -6.00 -45.58
CA LEU A 587 16.46 -6.73 -46.07
C LEU A 587 15.22 -5.84 -45.97
N ALA A 588 14.90 -5.23 -47.10
CA ALA A 588 13.69 -4.50 -47.37
C ALA A 588 12.45 -5.32 -47.01
N ILE A 589 11.67 -4.79 -46.08
CA ILE A 589 10.26 -5.12 -45.90
C ILE A 589 9.52 -4.37 -47.02
N GLU A 590 9.44 -4.93 -48.22
CA GLU A 590 8.53 -4.41 -49.25
C GLU A 590 8.21 -5.45 -50.34
N LYS A 591 6.91 -5.60 -50.60
CA LYS A 591 6.27 -6.12 -51.84
C LYS A 591 6.39 -7.62 -52.13
N VAL A 592 5.32 -8.35 -51.79
CA VAL A 592 4.87 -9.47 -52.62
C VAL A 592 3.42 -9.19 -53.03
N SER A 593 3.29 -8.78 -54.28
CA SER A 593 2.09 -8.66 -55.09
C SER A 593 1.42 -10.03 -55.27
N ILE A 594 0.09 -10.04 -55.19
CA ILE A 594 -0.75 -11.18 -55.54
C ILE A 594 -0.86 -11.23 -57.08
N PRO A 595 -0.59 -12.37 -57.75
CA PRO A 595 -0.91 -12.53 -59.15
C PRO A 595 -2.41 -12.82 -59.29
N SER A 596 -3.17 -11.86 -59.82
CA SER A 596 -4.54 -12.09 -60.28
C SER A 596 -4.50 -12.65 -61.70
N GLY A 597 -4.79 -13.93 -61.84
CA GLY A 597 -4.98 -14.60 -63.13
C GLY A 597 -5.75 -15.90 -62.93
N ALA A 598 -7.08 -15.81 -63.06
CA ALA A 598 -8.06 -16.85 -63.44
C ALA A 598 -9.40 -16.62 -62.70
N CYS A 599 -10.44 -16.36 -63.51
CA CYS A 599 -11.85 -16.02 -63.21
C CYS A 599 -12.13 -14.57 -62.79
#